data_AF-A0A816C9E3-F1
#
_entry.id   AF-A0A816C9E3-F1
#
_cell.length_a   1.000
_cell.length_b   1.000
_cell.length_c   1.000
_cell.angle_alpha   90.00
_cell.angle_beta   90.00
_cell.angle_gamma   90.00
#
_symmetry.space_group_name_H-M   'P 1'
#
loop_
_entity.id
_entity.type
_entity.pdbx_description
1 polymer ?
#
loop_
_entity_poly.entity_id
_entity_poly.type
_entity_poly.pdbx_seq_one_letter_code
_entity_poly.pdbx_strand_id
1 'polypeptide(L)'
;MENFHLNNTRICKHFCRDLKAYLDGSAVQEALETDLYTNGHYGDSSQNTKNIDYIPSLESLTNKCRYTKGVAITRLEIWVDTHLEQWINHGELAGRKKKFQDLLVFFEEYQNAALTHYGSADPVGYSRFILTSLTIIRSMHHKLCQDNILKRLNAHSIRIFGVTKSRRYDIKHVNAFGVYYAGQPLAMNNSIEQIRRQAEIDKQNKIQEVQQAKHRYTHLMDSIRGLSCACTYSYGYRTKCKIEQEAHDMRVSIFENPMPVQHESALAVIFEPQIPSEIRCYREVLWQFVNRPKPNPSNMMHRWLNISPHQTKLILYYHGPKNYKVNLVSSTTSVTQNYSSHPPRVGSTAVEGFLFENSLEVCISPTQPIKFEEEHRMLSPQLNHSDYKQLQFAINSTGFIQNDVIAKLSNCSLEIQPKEFVEFGSFRSGHRLQWWN
;
A
#
# COMPACT_ATOMS: atom_id res chain seq x y z
N MET A 1 15.09 28.30 -42.86
CA MET A 1 14.97 28.69 -41.45
C MET A 1 13.90 29.77 -41.37
N GLU A 2 12.65 29.37 -41.19
CA GLU A 2 11.54 30.29 -40.92
C GLU A 2 11.04 30.00 -39.50
N ASN A 3 10.87 31.07 -38.72
CA ASN A 3 10.43 30.99 -37.34
C ASN A 3 9.02 30.42 -37.27
N PHE A 4 8.87 29.28 -36.59
CA PHE A 4 7.58 28.73 -36.18
C PHE A 4 6.93 29.66 -35.14
N HIS A 5 6.15 30.63 -35.62
CA HIS A 5 5.23 31.39 -34.77
C HIS A 5 3.87 30.68 -34.74
N LEU A 6 3.55 30.03 -33.61
CA LEU A 6 2.19 29.59 -33.27
C LEU A 6 1.30 30.82 -32.99
N ASN A 7 0.98 31.59 -34.02
CA ASN A 7 -0.02 32.66 -33.97
C ASN A 7 -1.30 32.21 -34.68
N ASN A 8 -1.91 31.11 -34.20
CA ASN A 8 -3.26 30.75 -34.60
C ASN A 8 -4.25 31.44 -33.66
N THR A 9 -4.56 32.70 -33.97
CA THR A 9 -5.48 33.58 -33.21
C THR A 9 -6.93 33.08 -33.15
N ARG A 10 -7.28 31.98 -33.85
CA ARG A 10 -8.60 31.35 -33.75
C ARG A 10 -8.69 30.33 -32.61
N ILE A 11 -7.60 29.67 -32.22
CA ILE A 11 -7.60 28.69 -31.11
C ILE A 11 -7.60 29.41 -29.75
N CYS A 12 -7.02 30.61 -29.65
CA CYS A 12 -6.93 31.37 -28.41
C CYS A 12 -8.20 32.14 -27.99
N LYS A 13 -9.29 32.10 -28.77
CA LYS A 13 -10.51 32.89 -28.46
C LYS A 13 -11.46 32.25 -27.43
N HIS A 14 -11.14 31.06 -26.92
CA HIS A 14 -11.96 30.34 -25.93
C HIS A 14 -11.32 30.21 -24.54
N PHE A 15 -10.54 31.19 -24.10
CA PHE A 15 -10.19 31.29 -22.68
C PHE A 15 -11.24 32.15 -21.96
N CYS A 16 -12.00 31.51 -21.06
CA CYS A 16 -12.76 32.22 -20.03
C CYS A 16 -11.80 33.19 -19.34
N ARG A 17 -12.19 34.47 -19.24
CA ARG A 17 -11.38 35.54 -18.61
C ARG A 17 -10.93 35.13 -17.19
N ASP A 18 -11.74 34.32 -16.52
CA ASP A 18 -11.51 33.82 -15.17
C ASP A 18 -10.38 32.77 -15.11
N LEU A 19 -10.19 31.96 -16.15
CA LEU A 19 -9.16 30.92 -16.17
C LEU A 19 -7.76 31.52 -16.37
N LYS A 20 -7.65 32.63 -17.12
CA LYS A 20 -6.36 33.32 -17.30
C LYS A 20 -5.89 33.98 -16.00
N ALA A 21 -6.80 34.65 -15.27
CA ALA A 21 -6.50 35.19 -13.94
C ALA A 21 -6.13 34.09 -12.91
N TYR A 22 -6.68 32.89 -13.08
CA TYR A 22 -6.38 31.72 -12.25
C TYR A 22 -5.00 31.11 -12.56
N LEU A 23 -4.57 31.08 -13.84
CA LEU A 23 -3.28 30.54 -14.27
C LEU A 23 -2.11 31.51 -14.06
N ASP A 24 -2.36 32.82 -14.14
CA ASP A 24 -1.33 33.86 -13.99
C ASP A 24 -0.97 34.13 -12.51
N GLY A 25 -1.53 33.37 -11.55
CA GLY A 25 -1.23 33.44 -10.11
C GLY A 25 -1.59 34.76 -9.40
N SER A 26 -1.93 35.80 -10.16
CA SER A 26 -2.05 37.18 -9.71
C SER A 26 -3.32 37.46 -8.91
N ALA A 27 -4.42 36.74 -9.16
CA ALA A 27 -5.64 36.84 -8.33
C ALA A 27 -5.60 35.91 -7.10
N VAL A 28 -4.74 34.89 -7.12
CA VAL A 28 -4.68 33.86 -6.08
C VAL A 28 -3.85 34.34 -4.89
N GLN A 29 -2.85 35.20 -5.11
CA GLN A 29 -1.99 35.74 -4.05
C GLN A 29 -2.73 36.74 -3.15
N GLU A 30 -3.47 37.71 -3.71
CA GLU A 30 -4.29 38.65 -2.94
C GLU A 30 -5.47 37.96 -2.20
N ALA A 31 -6.10 36.95 -2.81
CA ALA A 31 -7.19 36.20 -2.15
C ALA A 31 -6.69 35.17 -1.11
N LEU A 32 -5.47 34.63 -1.26
CA LEU A 32 -4.79 33.83 -0.23
C LEU A 32 -4.41 34.67 0.98
N GLU A 33 -3.93 35.90 0.75
CA GLU A 33 -3.55 36.84 1.80
C GLU A 33 -4.76 37.51 2.47
N THR A 34 -5.96 37.50 1.88
CA THR A 34 -7.13 38.16 2.49
C THR A 34 -8.02 37.19 3.28
N ASP A 35 -8.17 35.94 2.85
CA ASP A 35 -9.09 34.98 3.51
C ASP A 35 -8.49 34.23 4.70
N LEU A 36 -7.16 34.14 4.81
CA LEU A 36 -6.48 33.65 6.03
C LEU A 36 -6.30 34.76 7.09
N TYR A 37 -6.54 36.02 6.74
CA TYR A 37 -6.21 37.19 7.57
C TYR A 37 -7.42 37.96 8.12
N THR A 38 -8.66 37.64 7.73
CA THR A 38 -9.83 38.47 8.10
C THR A 38 -10.52 38.08 9.42
N ASN A 39 -9.88 37.30 10.29
CA ASN A 39 -10.30 37.18 11.69
C ASN A 39 -9.09 37.29 12.64
N GLY A 40 -8.55 38.50 12.81
CA GLY A 40 -7.60 38.80 13.88
C GLY A 40 -6.79 40.06 13.63
N HIS A 41 -6.96 41.03 14.53
CA HIS A 41 -6.18 42.26 14.72
C HIS A 41 -4.85 42.40 13.96
N TYR A 42 -4.71 43.54 13.25
CA TYR A 42 -3.45 44.12 12.79
C TYR A 42 -2.36 44.06 13.86
N GLY A 43 -1.31 43.29 13.61
CA GLY A 43 -0.10 43.31 14.42
C GLY A 43 0.81 42.10 14.18
N ASP A 44 1.90 42.35 13.45
CA ASP A 44 3.15 41.57 13.40
C ASP A 44 3.33 40.55 12.26
N SER A 45 4.20 40.89 11.30
CA SER A 45 4.63 40.06 10.17
C SER A 45 5.51 38.87 10.57
N SER A 46 5.78 38.69 11.87
CA SER A 46 6.46 37.52 12.43
C SER A 46 5.59 36.25 12.50
N GLN A 47 4.29 36.32 12.20
CA GLN A 47 3.38 35.16 12.29
C GLN A 47 3.32 34.27 11.04
N ASN A 48 3.91 34.68 9.91
CA ASN A 48 3.75 33.95 8.64
C ASN A 48 4.43 32.57 8.61
N THR A 49 5.41 32.33 9.50
CA THR A 49 6.10 31.04 9.62
C THR A 49 5.31 29.98 10.40
N LYS A 50 4.29 30.37 11.18
CA LYS A 50 3.53 29.43 12.04
C LYS A 50 2.55 28.53 11.28
N ASN A 51 2.25 28.84 10.02
CA ASN A 51 1.24 28.10 9.26
C ASN A 51 1.80 26.84 8.56
N ILE A 52 3.13 26.71 8.46
CA ILE A 52 3.79 25.56 7.82
C ILE A 52 3.78 24.32 8.72
N ASP A 53 3.39 24.43 9.99
CA ASP A 53 3.42 23.27 10.91
C ASP A 53 2.19 22.36 10.78
N TYR A 54 1.10 22.83 10.18
CA TYR A 54 -0.17 22.11 10.14
C TYR A 54 -0.54 21.65 8.73
N ILE A 55 -0.90 20.37 8.61
CA ILE A 55 -1.50 19.83 7.40
C ILE A 55 -3.00 20.20 7.39
N PRO A 56 -3.53 20.83 6.32
CA PRO A 56 -4.94 21.21 6.28
C PRO A 56 -5.82 19.96 6.19
N SER A 57 -6.92 19.92 6.94
CA SER A 57 -7.93 18.85 6.81
C SER A 57 -9.12 19.33 6.00
N LEU A 58 -9.72 18.40 5.25
CA LEU A 58 -10.90 18.70 4.43
C LEU A 58 -12.06 19.18 5.32
N GLU A 59 -12.27 18.51 6.45
CA GLU A 59 -13.30 18.85 7.42
C GLU A 59 -13.15 20.28 7.96
N SER A 60 -11.91 20.70 8.27
CA SER A 60 -11.65 22.04 8.76
C SER A 60 -12.00 23.09 7.69
N LEU A 61 -11.63 22.85 6.43
CA LEU A 61 -11.95 23.75 5.32
C LEU A 61 -13.45 23.84 5.03
N THR A 62 -14.17 22.72 5.08
CA THR A 62 -15.62 22.73 4.82
C THR A 62 -16.41 23.30 6.01
N ASN A 63 -16.06 22.92 7.24
CA ASN A 63 -16.88 23.26 8.41
C ASN A 63 -16.51 24.62 9.00
N LYS A 64 -15.22 24.94 9.10
CA LYS A 64 -14.77 26.21 9.71
C LYS A 64 -14.75 27.34 8.69
N CYS A 65 -14.22 27.09 7.49
CA CYS A 65 -14.12 28.11 6.44
C CYS A 65 -15.36 28.18 5.53
N ARG A 66 -16.35 27.29 5.72
CA ARG A 66 -17.60 27.21 4.93
C ARG A 66 -17.37 27.05 3.42
N TYR A 67 -16.24 26.47 3.03
CA TYR A 67 -15.97 26.22 1.62
C TYR A 67 -16.83 25.08 1.07
N THR A 68 -17.24 25.20 -0.20
CA THR A 68 -17.80 24.05 -0.91
C THR A 68 -16.74 22.95 -1.04
N LYS A 69 -17.17 21.70 -1.18
CA LYS A 69 -16.24 20.55 -1.28
C LYS A 69 -15.20 20.74 -2.39
N GLY A 70 -15.59 21.25 -3.56
CA GLY A 70 -14.68 21.50 -4.68
C GLY A 70 -13.64 22.59 -4.39
N VAL A 71 -14.05 23.68 -3.72
CA VAL A 71 -13.13 24.73 -3.28
C VAL A 71 -12.19 24.21 -2.21
N ALA A 72 -12.68 23.42 -1.25
CA ALA A 72 -11.85 22.79 -0.23
C ALA A 72 -10.79 21.86 -0.85
N ILE A 73 -11.17 20.97 -1.78
CA ILE A 73 -10.23 20.11 -2.50
C ILE A 73 -9.17 20.95 -3.23
N THR A 74 -9.59 21.98 -3.96
CA THR A 74 -8.67 22.90 -4.67
C THR A 74 -7.65 23.53 -3.72
N ARG A 75 -8.07 23.94 -2.52
CA ARG A 75 -7.17 24.50 -1.50
C ARG A 75 -6.16 23.46 -0.98
N LEU A 76 -6.58 22.20 -0.81
CA LEU A 76 -5.66 21.11 -0.44
C LEU A 76 -4.60 20.88 -1.52
N GLU A 77 -4.98 20.91 -2.80
CA GLU A 77 -4.05 20.76 -3.93
C GLU A 77 -3.04 21.89 -4.00
N ILE A 78 -3.50 23.14 -3.85
CA ILE A 78 -2.60 24.30 -3.77
C ILE A 78 -1.62 24.13 -2.61
N TRP A 79 -2.10 23.70 -1.44
CA TRP A 79 -1.22 23.46 -0.29
C TRP A 79 -0.17 22.38 -0.56
N VAL A 80 -0.54 21.28 -1.24
CA VAL A 80 0.40 20.23 -1.64
C VAL A 80 1.50 20.79 -2.54
N ASP A 81 1.14 21.59 -3.53
CA ASP A 81 2.12 22.13 -4.49
C ASP A 81 3.04 23.19 -3.88
N THR A 82 2.54 23.95 -2.89
CA THR A 82 3.26 25.11 -2.34
C THR A 82 3.99 24.83 -1.04
N HIS A 83 3.45 23.96 -0.17
CA HIS A 83 3.93 23.80 1.21
C HIS A 83 4.41 22.39 1.53
N LEU A 84 4.00 21.34 0.81
CA LEU A 84 4.25 19.96 1.23
C LEU A 84 5.74 19.64 1.39
N GLU A 85 6.59 20.11 0.48
CA GLU A 85 8.03 19.82 0.55
C GLU A 85 8.68 20.45 1.78
N GLN A 86 8.36 21.72 2.04
CA GLN A 86 8.81 22.41 3.25
C GLN A 86 8.26 21.71 4.49
N TRP A 87 6.96 21.41 4.49
CA TRP A 87 6.29 20.69 5.57
C TRP A 87 6.99 19.36 5.84
N ILE A 88 7.24 18.50 4.84
CA ILE A 88 7.92 17.19 4.98
C ILE A 88 9.34 17.37 5.54
N ASN A 89 10.04 18.42 5.15
CA ASN A 89 11.40 18.71 5.59
C ASN A 89 11.49 19.36 6.99
N HIS A 90 10.42 20.02 7.44
CA HIS A 90 10.37 20.75 8.70
C HIS A 90 10.15 19.81 9.90
N GLY A 91 10.80 20.08 11.04
CA GLY A 91 10.48 19.43 12.32
C GLY A 91 11.55 18.50 12.89
N GLU A 92 11.58 18.46 14.22
CA GLU A 92 12.48 17.67 15.03
C GLU A 92 12.16 16.16 14.97
N LEU A 93 13.13 15.33 15.35
CA LEU A 93 12.97 13.87 15.44
C LEU A 93 11.78 13.48 16.35
N ALA A 94 11.53 14.27 17.40
CA ALA A 94 10.42 14.12 18.34
C ALA A 94 9.10 14.61 17.71
N GLY A 95 8.43 13.73 16.97
CA GLY A 95 7.16 14.05 16.31
C GLY A 95 7.07 13.51 14.88
N ARG A 96 8.21 13.09 14.31
CA ARG A 96 8.31 12.53 12.96
C ARG A 96 7.29 11.41 12.71
N LYS A 97 7.06 10.52 13.69
CA LYS A 97 6.06 9.45 13.58
C LYS A 97 4.64 9.95 13.36
N LYS A 98 4.19 10.90 14.19
CA LYS A 98 2.83 11.46 14.11
C LYS A 98 2.64 12.20 12.79
N LYS A 99 3.65 12.95 12.36
CA LYS A 99 3.64 13.69 11.10
C LYS A 99 3.33 12.81 9.89
N PHE A 100 4.04 11.70 9.69
CA PHE A 100 3.75 10.83 8.54
C PHE A 100 2.43 10.06 8.68
N GLN A 101 1.94 9.87 9.91
CA GLN A 101 0.59 9.37 10.12
C GLN A 101 -0.47 10.41 9.70
N ASP A 102 -0.27 11.68 10.05
CA ASP A 102 -1.16 12.78 9.65
C ASP A 102 -1.17 12.96 8.12
N LEU A 103 -0.01 12.80 7.46
CA LEU A 103 0.07 12.81 5.98
C LEU A 103 -0.70 11.65 5.33
N LEU A 104 -0.67 10.46 5.94
CA LEU A 104 -1.43 9.31 5.44
C LEU A 104 -2.94 9.57 5.54
N VAL A 105 -3.40 10.08 6.69
CA VAL A 105 -4.81 10.44 6.91
C VAL A 105 -5.25 11.53 5.91
N PHE A 106 -4.43 12.56 5.74
CA PHE A 106 -4.64 13.60 4.74
C PHE A 106 -4.82 13.03 3.33
N PHE A 107 -3.93 12.13 2.91
CA PHE A 107 -4.02 11.53 1.58
C PHE A 107 -5.28 10.69 1.41
N GLU A 108 -5.70 9.96 2.44
CA GLU A 108 -6.94 9.18 2.44
C GLU A 108 -8.18 10.06 2.30
N GLU A 109 -8.26 11.13 3.08
CA GLU A 109 -9.35 12.11 3.00
C GLU A 109 -9.39 12.77 1.61
N TYR A 110 -8.23 13.25 1.14
CA TYR A 110 -8.08 13.87 -0.16
C TYR A 110 -8.49 12.92 -1.29
N GLN A 111 -7.97 11.70 -1.31
CA GLN A 111 -8.28 10.71 -2.34
C GLN A 111 -9.78 10.40 -2.38
N ASN A 112 -10.40 10.12 -1.23
CA ASN A 112 -11.82 9.82 -1.16
C ASN A 112 -12.66 11.01 -1.65
N ALA A 113 -12.30 12.23 -1.25
CA ALA A 113 -13.01 13.43 -1.64
C ALA A 113 -12.86 13.75 -3.13
N ALA A 114 -11.63 13.70 -3.66
CA ALA A 114 -11.30 13.97 -5.05
C ALA A 114 -11.94 12.94 -5.99
N LEU A 115 -11.82 11.65 -5.70
CA LEU A 115 -12.44 10.60 -6.53
C LEU A 115 -13.96 10.69 -6.55
N THR A 116 -14.58 11.05 -5.42
CA THR A 116 -16.02 11.27 -5.34
C THR A 116 -16.45 12.55 -6.08
N HIS A 117 -15.63 13.60 -6.03
CA HIS A 117 -15.97 14.91 -6.58
C HIS A 117 -15.73 14.99 -8.10
N TYR A 118 -14.56 14.54 -8.57
CA TYR A 118 -14.18 14.57 -9.98
C TYR A 118 -14.84 13.43 -10.77
N GLY A 119 -14.92 12.24 -10.19
CA GLY A 119 -15.55 11.07 -10.82
C GLY A 119 -15.05 10.80 -12.24
N SER A 120 -15.89 10.17 -13.06
CA SER A 120 -15.64 9.97 -14.50
C SER A 120 -16.11 11.12 -15.39
N ALA A 121 -16.84 12.09 -14.82
CA ALA A 121 -17.43 13.20 -15.56
C ALA A 121 -16.52 14.44 -15.65
N ASP A 122 -15.50 14.54 -14.79
CA ASP A 122 -14.53 15.64 -14.80
C ASP A 122 -13.10 15.13 -15.05
N PRO A 123 -12.69 14.95 -16.32
CA PRO A 123 -11.35 14.48 -16.67
C PRO A 123 -10.25 15.47 -16.27
N VAL A 124 -10.55 16.76 -16.18
CA VAL A 124 -9.59 17.79 -15.78
C VAL A 124 -9.34 17.70 -14.28
N GLY A 125 -10.40 17.64 -13.47
CA GLY A 125 -10.32 17.39 -12.04
C GLY A 125 -9.64 16.07 -11.72
N TYR A 126 -9.98 14.99 -12.45
CA TYR A 126 -9.30 13.70 -12.29
C TYR A 126 -7.80 13.79 -12.61
N SER A 127 -7.42 14.56 -13.64
CA SER A 127 -6.00 14.82 -13.95
C SER A 127 -5.30 15.58 -12.83
N ARG A 128 -5.94 16.61 -12.24
CA ARG A 128 -5.42 17.32 -11.05
C ARG A 128 -5.21 16.38 -9.87
N PHE A 129 -6.15 15.45 -9.67
CA PHE A 129 -6.02 14.41 -8.66
C PHE A 129 -4.79 13.52 -8.86
N ILE A 130 -4.55 13.06 -10.09
CA ILE A 130 -3.36 12.26 -10.41
C ILE A 130 -2.08 13.06 -10.16
N LEU A 131 -2.02 14.31 -10.64
CA LEU A 131 -0.85 15.18 -10.47
C LEU A 131 -0.56 15.45 -9.00
N THR A 132 -1.54 15.88 -8.22
CA THR A 132 -1.40 16.13 -6.77
C THR A 132 -0.92 14.87 -6.05
N SER A 133 -1.47 13.70 -6.38
CA SER A 133 -1.04 12.45 -5.76
C SER A 133 0.40 12.09 -6.13
N LEU A 134 0.81 12.31 -7.38
CA LEU A 134 2.19 12.11 -7.82
C LEU A 134 3.13 13.10 -7.15
N THR A 135 2.72 14.35 -6.93
CA THR A 135 3.49 15.35 -6.16
C THR A 135 3.73 14.84 -4.74
N ILE A 136 2.70 14.34 -4.05
CA ILE A 136 2.84 13.76 -2.70
C ILE A 136 3.84 12.60 -2.71
N ILE A 137 3.66 11.62 -3.61
CA ILE A 137 4.55 10.46 -3.73
C ILE A 137 5.98 10.89 -4.03
N ARG A 138 6.18 11.85 -4.94
CA ARG A 138 7.50 12.38 -5.31
C ARG A 138 8.18 13.03 -4.12
N SER A 139 7.49 13.91 -3.40
CA SER A 139 8.04 14.63 -2.25
C SER A 139 8.42 13.67 -1.12
N MET A 140 7.59 12.66 -0.85
CA MET A 140 7.92 11.60 0.10
C MET A 140 9.12 10.77 -0.35
N HIS A 141 9.14 10.33 -1.61
CA HIS A 141 10.24 9.54 -2.17
C HIS A 141 11.56 10.31 -2.09
N HIS A 142 11.55 11.59 -2.47
CA HIS A 142 12.71 12.47 -2.40
C HIS A 142 13.23 12.57 -0.97
N LYS A 143 12.35 12.83 0.01
CA LYS A 143 12.73 12.88 1.43
C LYS A 143 13.35 11.57 1.91
N LEU A 144 12.73 10.44 1.59
CA LEU A 144 13.25 9.13 2.01
C LEU A 144 14.61 8.85 1.35
N CYS A 145 14.83 9.26 0.11
CA CYS A 145 16.09 9.05 -0.59
C CYS A 145 17.27 9.90 -0.05
N GLN A 146 16.97 11.03 0.60
CA GLN A 146 17.97 11.87 1.28
C GLN A 146 18.40 11.27 2.63
N ASP A 147 17.58 10.44 3.26
CA ASP A 147 17.89 9.82 4.54
C ASP A 147 19.00 8.77 4.35
N ASN A 148 20.12 8.93 5.07
CA ASN A 148 21.29 8.07 4.95
C ASN A 148 20.97 6.58 5.15
N ILE A 149 20.05 6.29 6.07
CA ILE A 149 19.63 4.92 6.39
C ILE A 149 18.85 4.31 5.21
N LEU A 150 18.14 5.17 4.48
CA LEU A 150 17.23 4.81 3.40
C LEU A 150 17.82 5.04 2.01
N LYS A 151 19.09 5.42 1.89
CA LYS A 151 19.78 5.65 0.61
C LYS A 151 19.63 4.49 -0.39
N ARG A 152 19.46 3.24 0.07
CA ARG A 152 19.18 2.10 -0.82
C ARG A 152 17.86 2.21 -1.56
N LEU A 153 16.89 3.02 -1.10
CA LEU A 153 15.70 3.34 -1.87
C LEU A 153 16.04 3.99 -3.22
N ASN A 154 17.20 4.65 -3.37
CA ASN A 154 17.67 5.14 -4.67
C ASN A 154 18.00 3.99 -5.63
N ALA A 155 18.65 2.93 -5.13
CA ALA A 155 18.97 1.74 -5.92
C ALA A 155 17.71 0.92 -6.26
N HIS A 156 16.68 1.01 -5.43
CA HIS A 156 15.36 0.45 -5.66
C HIS A 156 14.36 1.48 -6.18
N SER A 157 14.85 2.63 -6.68
CA SER A 157 13.99 3.70 -7.17
C SER A 157 13.03 3.08 -8.15
N ILE A 158 11.75 3.22 -7.82
CA ILE A 158 10.67 2.56 -8.54
C ILE A 158 10.81 3.06 -9.97
N ARG A 159 11.25 2.18 -10.89
CA ARG A 159 10.99 2.40 -12.31
C ARG A 159 9.47 2.27 -12.43
N ILE A 160 8.75 3.37 -12.21
CA ILE A 160 7.28 3.45 -12.13
C ILE A 160 6.62 2.83 -13.38
N PHE A 161 7.36 2.73 -14.49
CA PHE A 161 6.94 2.09 -15.73
C PHE A 161 6.97 0.55 -15.76
N GLY A 162 7.30 -0.14 -14.66
CA GLY A 162 7.54 -1.59 -14.65
C GLY A 162 6.58 -2.47 -13.84
N VAL A 163 5.48 -1.92 -13.29
CA VAL A 163 4.58 -2.65 -12.35
C VAL A 163 3.76 -3.76 -13.04
N THR A 164 3.86 -3.92 -14.36
CA THR A 164 3.04 -4.88 -15.13
C THR A 164 3.58 -6.30 -15.24
N LYS A 165 4.79 -6.61 -14.74
CA LYS A 165 5.21 -8.01 -14.60
C LYS A 165 5.11 -8.47 -13.16
N SER A 166 4.10 -9.31 -12.93
CA SER A 166 3.86 -10.19 -11.78
C SER A 166 5.06 -11.11 -11.48
N ARG A 167 6.22 -10.54 -11.17
CA ARG A 167 7.23 -11.19 -10.36
C ARG A 167 6.86 -10.82 -8.94
N ARG A 168 6.35 -11.79 -8.17
CA ARG A 168 6.25 -11.68 -6.72
C ARG A 168 7.56 -11.07 -6.24
N TYR A 169 7.51 -9.84 -5.73
CA TYR A 169 8.70 -9.21 -5.19
C TYR A 169 9.16 -10.11 -4.05
N ASP A 170 10.33 -10.74 -4.20
CA ASP A 170 10.83 -11.65 -3.18
C ASP A 170 11.32 -10.82 -2.00
N ILE A 171 10.42 -10.58 -1.05
CA ILE A 171 10.69 -9.85 0.17
C ILE A 171 11.69 -10.56 1.08
N LYS A 172 12.03 -11.82 0.80
CA LYS A 172 13.00 -12.63 1.55
C LYS A 172 14.40 -12.54 0.95
N HIS A 173 14.58 -11.89 -0.18
CA HIS A 173 15.90 -11.77 -0.81
C HIS A 173 16.84 -10.90 0.05
N VAL A 174 18.13 -11.25 0.15
CA VAL A 174 19.12 -10.49 0.94
C VAL A 174 19.24 -9.01 0.53
N ASN A 175 18.96 -8.72 -0.74
CA ASN A 175 18.91 -7.36 -1.29
C ASN A 175 17.53 -6.70 -1.24
N ALA A 176 16.51 -7.36 -0.70
CA ALA A 176 15.22 -6.71 -0.45
C ALA A 176 15.41 -5.61 0.60
N PHE A 177 14.75 -4.48 0.39
CA PHE A 177 14.92 -3.31 1.25
C PHE A 177 14.63 -3.62 2.74
N GLY A 178 13.55 -4.35 3.02
CA GLY A 178 13.15 -4.69 4.40
C GLY A 178 14.18 -5.58 5.10
N VAL A 179 14.71 -6.58 4.39
CA VAL A 179 15.76 -7.49 4.90
C VAL A 179 17.02 -6.70 5.23
N TYR A 180 17.48 -5.86 4.30
CA TYR A 180 18.66 -5.04 4.54
C TYR A 180 18.47 -4.06 5.70
N TYR A 181 17.31 -3.39 5.76
CA TYR A 181 17.03 -2.42 6.81
C TYR A 181 17.00 -3.09 8.19
N ALA A 182 16.27 -4.20 8.32
CA ALA A 182 16.17 -4.95 9.55
C ALA A 182 17.51 -5.57 9.99
N GLY A 183 18.35 -5.96 9.03
CA GLY A 183 19.66 -6.57 9.28
C GLY A 183 20.73 -5.59 9.78
N GLN A 184 20.44 -4.28 9.83
CA GLN A 184 21.39 -3.34 10.42
C GLN A 184 21.53 -3.58 11.94
N PRO A 185 22.75 -3.50 12.51
CA PRO A 185 23.08 -4.02 13.84
C PRO A 185 22.16 -3.62 14.99
N LEU A 186 21.52 -2.45 14.93
CA LEU A 186 20.67 -1.89 15.99
C LEU A 186 19.19 -1.77 15.62
N ALA A 187 18.81 -2.02 14.36
CA ALA A 187 17.46 -1.66 13.90
C ALA A 187 16.38 -2.57 14.50
N MET A 188 16.54 -3.89 14.37
CA MET A 188 15.50 -4.88 14.74
C MET A 188 16.05 -6.17 15.36
N ASN A 189 17.37 -6.29 15.49
CA ASN A 189 18.03 -7.49 16.01
C ASN A 189 17.62 -7.81 17.45
N ASN A 190 17.48 -6.81 18.32
CA ASN A 190 17.05 -7.03 19.70
C ASN A 190 15.70 -7.71 19.78
N SER A 191 14.75 -7.31 18.93
CA SER A 191 13.42 -7.91 18.88
C SER A 191 13.46 -9.32 18.32
N ILE A 192 14.27 -9.58 17.28
CA ILE A 192 14.48 -10.95 16.78
C ILE A 192 15.02 -11.86 17.88
N GLU A 193 16.07 -11.43 18.59
CA GLU A 193 16.69 -12.24 19.63
C GLU A 193 15.80 -12.42 20.86
N GLN A 194 14.94 -11.45 21.18
CA GLN A 194 13.89 -11.61 22.19
C GLN A 194 12.84 -12.64 21.75
N ILE A 195 12.35 -12.55 20.52
CA ILE A 195 11.36 -13.49 19.98
C ILE A 195 11.94 -14.90 19.93
N ARG A 196 13.18 -15.08 19.46
CA ARG A 196 13.85 -16.37 19.39
C ARG A 196 14.04 -16.99 20.77
N ARG A 197 14.50 -16.21 21.75
CA ARG A 197 14.62 -16.70 23.13
C ARG A 197 13.27 -17.11 23.70
N GLN A 198 12.22 -16.32 23.48
CA GLN A 198 10.88 -16.68 23.94
C GLN A 198 10.35 -17.92 23.22
N ALA A 199 10.57 -18.04 21.91
CA ALA A 199 10.17 -19.21 21.13
C ALA A 199 10.87 -20.49 21.60
N GLU A 200 12.15 -20.40 21.99
CA GLU A 200 12.87 -21.54 22.56
C GLU A 200 12.33 -21.93 23.94
N ILE A 201 12.04 -20.96 24.81
CA ILE A 201 11.37 -21.22 26.10
C ILE A 201 10.02 -21.90 25.87
N ASP A 202 9.21 -21.37 24.95
CA ASP A 202 7.89 -21.92 24.62
C ASP A 202 8.01 -23.35 24.05
N LYS A 203 9.03 -23.62 23.23
CA LYS A 203 9.35 -24.96 22.70
C LYS A 203 9.72 -25.93 23.81
N GLN A 204 10.59 -25.54 24.74
CA GLN A 204 10.97 -26.38 25.88
C GLN A 204 9.78 -26.67 26.80
N ASN A 205 8.94 -25.67 27.06
CA ASN A 205 7.70 -25.84 27.81
C ASN A 205 6.76 -26.83 27.10
N LYS A 206 6.64 -26.75 25.77
CA LYS A 206 5.84 -27.70 24.99
C LYS A 206 6.41 -29.12 25.07
N ILE A 207 7.73 -29.28 25.01
CA ILE A 207 8.38 -30.60 25.17
C ILE A 207 8.01 -31.20 26.53
N GLN A 208 8.10 -30.42 27.61
CA GLN A 208 7.72 -30.88 28.95
C GLN A 208 6.24 -31.26 29.04
N GLU A 209 5.34 -30.44 28.48
CA GLU A 209 3.90 -30.73 28.41
C GLU A 209 3.62 -32.06 27.70
N VAL A 210 4.24 -32.28 26.54
CA VAL A 210 4.07 -33.52 25.75
C VAL A 210 4.64 -34.73 26.51
N GLN A 211 5.80 -34.58 27.17
CA GLN A 211 6.39 -35.66 27.97
C GLN A 211 5.52 -36.03 29.17
N GLN A 212 4.97 -35.05 29.89
CA GLN A 212 4.03 -35.27 30.99
C GLN A 212 2.76 -35.97 30.50
N ALA A 213 2.21 -35.54 29.36
CA ALA A 213 1.06 -36.20 28.76
C ALA A 213 1.38 -37.64 28.35
N LYS A 214 2.56 -37.92 27.77
CA LYS A 214 3.01 -39.28 27.44
C LYS A 214 3.19 -40.16 28.66
N HIS A 215 3.72 -39.61 29.76
CA HIS A 215 3.84 -40.35 31.01
C HIS A 215 2.46 -40.71 31.56
N ARG A 216 1.52 -39.75 31.57
CA ARG A 216 0.12 -40.01 31.96
C ARG A 216 -0.54 -41.06 31.08
N TYR A 217 -0.36 -40.98 29.76
CA TYR A 217 -0.86 -41.99 28.83
C TYR A 217 -0.33 -43.38 29.16
N THR A 218 0.98 -43.51 29.38
CA THR A 218 1.63 -44.78 29.75
C THR A 218 1.06 -45.33 31.06
N HIS A 219 0.92 -44.48 32.08
CA HIS A 219 0.33 -44.84 33.37
C HIS A 219 -1.13 -45.32 33.25
N LEU A 220 -1.95 -44.66 32.41
CA LEU A 220 -3.31 -45.11 32.12
C LEU A 220 -3.30 -46.48 31.43
N MET A 221 -2.42 -46.68 30.44
CA MET A 221 -2.28 -47.96 29.74
C MET A 221 -1.82 -49.10 30.65
N ASP A 222 -0.91 -48.83 31.59
CA ASP A 222 -0.47 -49.82 32.58
C ASP A 222 -1.58 -50.16 33.58
N SER A 223 -2.34 -49.17 34.04
CA SER A 223 -3.54 -49.38 34.86
C SER A 223 -4.57 -50.27 34.16
N ILE A 224 -4.77 -50.09 32.84
CA ILE A 224 -5.70 -50.89 32.03
C ILE A 224 -5.26 -52.36 31.98
N ARG A 225 -3.95 -52.66 31.97
CA ARG A 225 -3.44 -54.05 31.93
C ARG A 225 -3.81 -54.83 33.20
N GLY A 226 -3.87 -54.16 34.35
CA GLY A 226 -4.28 -54.76 35.63
C GLY A 226 -5.79 -54.95 35.82
N LEU A 227 -6.62 -54.44 34.91
CA LEU A 227 -8.09 -54.49 35.00
C LEU A 227 -8.67 -55.54 34.04
N SER A 228 -9.52 -56.44 34.55
CA SER A 228 -10.30 -57.37 33.72
C SER A 228 -11.56 -56.69 33.17
N CYS A 229 -11.84 -56.81 31.86
CA CYS A 229 -13.15 -56.42 31.32
C CYS A 229 -14.09 -57.62 31.43
N ALA A 230 -15.06 -57.56 32.34
CA ALA A 230 -16.26 -58.38 32.21
C ALA A 230 -17.30 -57.56 31.46
N CYS A 231 -17.23 -57.53 30.13
CA CYS A 231 -18.14 -56.71 29.34
C CYS A 231 -19.51 -57.45 29.23
N THR A 232 -20.41 -57.27 30.21
CA THR A 232 -21.82 -57.73 30.13
C THR A 232 -22.74 -56.55 29.80
N TYR A 233 -23.70 -56.78 28.92
CA TYR A 233 -24.55 -55.82 28.18
C TYR A 233 -25.44 -54.84 28.99
N SER A 234 -25.22 -54.63 30.30
CA SER A 234 -26.11 -53.80 31.12
C SER A 234 -25.48 -52.47 31.57
N TYR A 235 -25.75 -51.40 30.80
CA TYR A 235 -25.95 -50.00 31.23
C TYR A 235 -25.01 -49.31 32.26
N GLY A 236 -23.72 -49.66 32.31
CA GLY A 236 -22.73 -48.90 33.09
C GLY A 236 -21.39 -48.80 32.37
N TYR A 237 -20.90 -47.58 32.12
CA TYR A 237 -19.54 -47.36 31.62
C TYR A 237 -18.56 -47.89 32.66
N ARG A 238 -18.00 -49.09 32.42
CA ARG A 238 -17.03 -49.71 33.33
C ARG A 238 -15.72 -48.94 33.33
N THR A 239 -15.08 -48.91 34.49
CA THR A 239 -13.84 -48.17 34.77
C THR A 239 -12.74 -48.39 33.72
N LYS A 240 -12.56 -49.63 33.23
CA LYS A 240 -11.54 -49.93 32.21
C LYS A 240 -11.80 -49.20 30.88
N CYS A 241 -12.99 -49.33 30.31
CA CYS A 241 -13.34 -48.68 29.05
C CYS A 241 -13.28 -47.16 29.15
N LYS A 242 -13.62 -46.60 30.31
CA LYS A 242 -13.51 -45.16 30.58
C LYS A 242 -12.04 -44.69 30.57
N ILE A 243 -11.15 -45.42 31.24
CA ILE A 243 -9.70 -45.11 31.29
C ILE A 243 -9.06 -45.28 29.91
N GLU A 244 -9.47 -46.31 29.17
CA GLU A 244 -9.02 -46.57 27.79
C GLU A 244 -9.45 -45.45 26.85
N GLN A 245 -10.71 -45.02 26.93
CA GLN A 245 -11.20 -43.87 26.18
C GLN A 245 -10.44 -42.59 26.57
N GLU A 246 -10.23 -42.32 27.86
CA GLU A 246 -9.45 -41.16 28.32
C GLU A 246 -8.02 -41.17 27.75
N ALA A 247 -7.33 -42.32 27.77
CA ALA A 247 -6.01 -42.46 27.19
C ALA A 247 -6.03 -42.23 25.66
N HIS A 248 -7.00 -42.84 24.96
CA HIS A 248 -7.14 -42.70 23.51
C HIS A 248 -7.61 -41.33 23.05
N ASP A 249 -8.30 -40.57 23.90
CA ASP A 249 -8.77 -39.21 23.63
C ASP A 249 -7.81 -38.13 24.12
N MET A 250 -6.69 -38.51 24.74
CA MET A 250 -5.66 -37.56 25.14
C MET A 250 -5.01 -36.88 23.92
N ARG A 251 -5.09 -35.55 23.90
CA ARG A 251 -4.55 -34.68 22.86
C ARG A 251 -3.68 -33.59 23.49
N VAL A 252 -2.67 -33.15 22.74
CA VAL A 252 -1.86 -31.98 23.09
C VAL A 252 -1.81 -31.08 21.86
N SER A 253 -1.95 -29.76 22.07
CA SER A 253 -1.82 -28.80 20.98
C SER A 253 -0.38 -28.75 20.49
N ILE A 254 -0.20 -28.59 19.19
CA ILE A 254 1.14 -28.45 18.60
C ILE A 254 1.75 -27.10 18.96
N PHE A 255 3.08 -27.04 18.91
CA PHE A 255 3.84 -25.81 18.87
C PHE A 255 4.26 -25.53 17.43
N GLU A 256 4.06 -24.30 16.99
CA GLU A 256 4.59 -23.78 15.73
C GLU A 256 5.48 -22.57 16.05
N ASN A 257 6.69 -22.57 15.53
CA ASN A 257 7.64 -21.47 15.74
C ASN A 257 7.07 -20.17 15.12
N PRO A 258 6.92 -19.08 15.90
CA PRO A 258 6.37 -17.83 15.38
C PRO A 258 7.26 -17.17 14.32
N MET A 259 8.56 -17.49 14.28
CA MET A 259 9.53 -16.91 13.34
C MET A 259 10.02 -17.94 12.30
N PRO A 260 10.26 -17.52 11.05
CA PRO A 260 10.96 -18.35 10.07
C PRO A 260 12.36 -18.76 10.52
N VAL A 261 12.79 -19.97 10.15
CA VAL A 261 14.13 -20.49 10.43
C VAL A 261 15.20 -19.73 9.64
N GLN A 262 14.89 -19.40 8.38
CA GLN A 262 15.77 -18.65 7.49
C GLN A 262 15.94 -17.22 8.00
N HIS A 263 17.18 -16.77 8.09
CA HIS A 263 17.53 -15.48 8.68
C HIS A 263 16.88 -14.32 7.92
N GLU A 264 16.94 -14.32 6.59
CA GLU A 264 16.40 -13.27 5.73
C GLU A 264 14.87 -13.21 5.81
N SER A 265 14.20 -14.36 5.87
CA SER A 265 12.76 -14.46 6.09
C SER A 265 12.35 -13.90 7.46
N ALA A 266 13.14 -14.18 8.51
CA ALA A 266 12.93 -13.62 9.84
C ALA A 266 13.12 -12.08 9.86
N LEU A 267 14.11 -11.56 9.13
CA LEU A 267 14.32 -10.12 8.95
C LEU A 267 13.14 -9.46 8.21
N ALA A 268 12.65 -10.06 7.13
CA ALA A 268 11.48 -9.57 6.40
C ALA A 268 10.23 -9.55 7.29
N VAL A 269 10.07 -10.58 8.12
CA VAL A 269 8.98 -10.71 9.09
C VAL A 269 9.02 -9.62 10.15
N ILE A 270 10.17 -9.37 10.80
CA ILE A 270 10.26 -8.36 11.87
C ILE A 270 10.17 -6.93 11.33
N PHE A 271 10.59 -6.74 10.07
CA PHE A 271 10.49 -5.46 9.39
C PHE A 271 9.06 -4.93 9.35
N GLU A 272 8.06 -5.77 9.11
CA GLU A 272 6.68 -5.32 8.94
C GLU A 272 6.00 -4.81 10.23
N PRO A 273 6.11 -5.48 11.40
CA PRO A 273 5.64 -4.92 12.66
C PRO A 273 6.35 -3.61 13.06
N GLN A 274 7.64 -3.51 12.73
CA GLN A 274 8.50 -2.40 13.16
C GLN A 274 8.85 -1.41 12.05
N ILE A 275 8.15 -1.44 10.91
CA ILE A 275 8.46 -0.58 9.77
C ILE A 275 8.40 0.90 10.21
N PRO A 276 9.44 1.70 9.89
CA PRO A 276 9.40 3.14 10.12
C PRO A 276 8.14 3.76 9.52
N SER A 277 7.50 4.64 10.28
CA SER A 277 6.24 5.32 9.92
C SER A 277 6.27 5.99 8.55
N GLU A 278 7.42 6.48 8.14
CA GLU A 278 7.67 7.24 6.93
C GLU A 278 7.65 6.33 5.71
N ILE A 279 8.27 5.16 5.84
CA ILE A 279 8.25 4.11 4.82
C ILE A 279 6.86 3.49 4.76
N ARG A 280 6.23 3.27 5.91
CA ARG A 280 4.84 2.79 5.98
C ARG A 280 3.90 3.76 5.26
N CYS A 281 3.95 5.05 5.60
CA CYS A 281 3.16 6.10 4.94
C CYS A 281 3.41 6.08 3.43
N TYR A 282 4.67 6.07 3.00
CA TYR A 282 5.02 6.06 1.57
C TYR A 282 4.44 4.84 0.84
N ARG A 283 4.60 3.65 1.43
CA ARG A 283 4.07 2.41 0.89
C ARG A 283 2.55 2.42 0.80
N GLU A 284 1.87 2.91 1.84
CA GLU A 284 0.41 2.97 1.91
C GLU A 284 -0.14 4.00 0.90
N VAL A 285 0.45 5.19 0.79
CA VAL A 285 0.08 6.21 -0.21
C VAL A 285 0.28 5.66 -1.62
N LEU A 286 1.42 5.03 -1.89
CA LEU A 286 1.70 4.42 -3.19
C LEU A 286 0.73 3.28 -3.50
N TRP A 287 0.47 2.39 -2.54
CA TRP A 287 -0.48 1.30 -2.72
C TRP A 287 -1.89 1.84 -2.98
N GLN A 288 -2.31 2.85 -2.23
CA GLN A 288 -3.60 3.50 -2.45
C GLN A 288 -3.65 4.09 -3.84
N PHE A 289 -2.62 4.82 -4.27
CA PHE A 289 -2.51 5.38 -5.62
C PHE A 289 -2.65 4.33 -6.74
N VAL A 290 -2.03 3.15 -6.56
CA VAL A 290 -2.05 2.07 -7.56
C VAL A 290 -3.37 1.29 -7.58
N ASN A 291 -4.12 1.25 -6.47
CA ASN A 291 -5.29 0.37 -6.30
C ASN A 291 -6.64 1.13 -6.17
N ARG A 292 -6.74 2.36 -6.69
CA ARG A 292 -7.92 3.26 -6.52
C ARG A 292 -9.13 2.89 -7.38
N PRO A 293 -10.39 2.95 -6.93
CA PRO A 293 -10.87 3.25 -5.57
C PRO A 293 -11.23 2.00 -4.77
N LYS A 294 -11.38 0.85 -5.44
CA LYS A 294 -11.86 -0.40 -4.86
C LYS A 294 -10.85 -1.49 -5.16
N PRO A 295 -9.86 -1.71 -4.27
CA PRO A 295 -9.04 -2.90 -4.37
C PRO A 295 -9.99 -4.10 -4.31
N ASN A 296 -9.92 -4.99 -5.31
CA ASN A 296 -10.48 -6.32 -5.15
C ASN A 296 -9.45 -7.13 -4.36
N PRO A 297 -9.63 -7.33 -3.04
CA PRO A 297 -8.72 -8.20 -2.32
C PRO A 297 -8.77 -9.58 -2.98
N SER A 298 -7.59 -10.16 -3.24
CA SER A 298 -7.52 -11.58 -3.53
C SER A 298 -8.12 -12.31 -2.32
N ASN A 299 -9.28 -12.96 -2.50
CA ASN A 299 -10.05 -13.60 -1.43
C ASN A 299 -9.34 -14.80 -0.76
N MET A 300 -8.07 -15.09 -1.09
CA MET A 300 -7.38 -16.33 -0.72
C MET A 300 -6.09 -16.15 0.08
N MET A 301 -5.93 -15.06 0.85
CA MET A 301 -4.71 -14.87 1.65
C MET A 301 -4.95 -14.63 3.14
N HIS A 302 -4.14 -15.28 3.95
CA HIS A 302 -4.22 -15.18 5.40
C HIS A 302 -3.34 -14.03 5.90
N ARG A 303 -3.94 -13.07 6.61
CA ARG A 303 -3.21 -11.96 7.23
C ARG A 303 -2.37 -12.48 8.36
N TRP A 304 -1.06 -12.27 8.28
CA TRP A 304 -0.08 -12.94 9.13
C TRP A 304 -0.28 -12.63 10.62
N LEU A 305 -0.55 -11.36 10.96
CA LEU A 305 -0.86 -10.94 12.33
C LEU A 305 -2.25 -11.37 12.83
N ASN A 306 -3.05 -12.07 12.03
CA ASN A 306 -4.37 -12.59 12.43
C ASN A 306 -4.37 -14.12 12.56
N ILE A 307 -3.20 -14.76 12.50
CA ILE A 307 -3.05 -16.21 12.57
C ILE A 307 -2.32 -16.56 13.86
N SER A 308 -2.90 -17.44 14.68
CA SER A 308 -2.19 -18.02 15.83
C SER A 308 -1.09 -18.98 15.32
N PRO A 309 0.13 -18.99 15.89
CA PRO A 309 0.59 -18.23 17.07
C PRO A 309 1.18 -16.84 16.74
N HIS A 310 1.33 -16.47 15.48
CA HIS A 310 1.96 -15.20 15.05
C HIS A 310 1.25 -13.96 15.61
N GLN A 311 -0.08 -13.97 15.63
CA GLN A 311 -0.89 -12.91 16.21
C GLN A 311 -0.50 -12.63 17.66
N THR A 312 -0.43 -13.65 18.51
CA THR A 312 -0.19 -13.45 19.96
C THR A 312 1.26 -13.13 20.25
N LYS A 313 2.20 -13.71 19.50
CA LYS A 313 3.64 -13.57 19.75
C LYS A 313 4.24 -12.31 19.15
N LEU A 314 3.72 -11.83 18.02
CA LEU A 314 4.36 -10.77 17.24
C LEU A 314 3.63 -9.44 17.30
N ILE A 315 2.36 -9.42 17.72
CA ILE A 315 1.63 -8.17 17.99
C ILE A 315 2.33 -7.31 19.05
N LEU A 316 3.07 -7.94 19.96
CA LEU A 316 3.86 -7.27 21.00
C LEU A 316 4.94 -6.34 20.41
N TYR A 317 5.36 -6.59 19.17
CA TYR A 317 6.37 -5.82 18.45
C TYR A 317 5.76 -4.90 17.39
N TYR A 318 4.44 -4.82 17.30
CA TYR A 318 3.74 -4.03 16.31
C TYR A 318 3.66 -2.56 16.75
N HIS A 319 4.29 -1.66 15.98
CA HIS A 319 4.33 -0.22 16.27
C HIS A 319 3.42 0.61 15.36
N GLY A 320 2.70 -0.02 14.44
CA GLY A 320 1.86 0.64 13.45
C GLY A 320 0.45 1.01 13.94
N PRO A 321 -0.34 1.73 13.11
CA PRO A 321 -1.76 1.94 13.35
C PRO A 321 -2.56 0.64 13.15
N LYS A 322 -3.75 0.51 13.74
CA LYS A 322 -4.59 -0.69 13.59
C LYS A 322 -5.15 -0.88 12.17
N ASN A 323 -5.32 0.22 11.42
CA ASN A 323 -5.96 0.24 10.10
C ASN A 323 -4.90 0.45 9.00
N TYR A 324 -4.18 -0.61 8.64
CA TYR A 324 -3.17 -0.61 7.58
C TYR A 324 -3.72 -1.37 6.36
N LYS A 325 -3.42 -0.90 5.14
CA LYS A 325 -3.95 -1.49 3.89
C LYS A 325 -2.98 -2.50 3.30
N VAL A 326 -1.67 -2.32 3.55
CA VAL A 326 -0.63 -3.23 3.12
C VAL A 326 -0.16 -4.09 4.29
N ASN A 327 -0.55 -5.36 4.25
CA ASN A 327 -0.28 -6.34 5.29
C ASN A 327 0.76 -7.36 4.83
N LEU A 328 1.50 -7.90 5.80
CA LEU A 328 2.16 -9.18 5.64
C LEU A 328 1.09 -10.27 5.57
N VAL A 329 1.14 -11.07 4.52
CA VAL A 329 0.22 -12.17 4.29
C VAL A 329 0.99 -13.45 3.99
N SER A 330 0.30 -14.58 4.05
CA SER A 330 0.85 -15.89 3.71
C SER A 330 0.00 -16.57 2.64
N SER A 331 0.68 -17.18 1.65
CA SER A 331 0.06 -18.09 0.66
C SER A 331 -0.22 -19.47 1.24
N THR A 332 0.42 -19.84 2.34
CA THR A 332 0.21 -21.10 3.06
C THR A 332 -0.54 -20.86 4.35
N THR A 333 -1.30 -21.86 4.81
CA THR A 333 -1.93 -21.85 6.14
C THR A 333 -0.91 -22.22 7.22
N SER A 334 -1.15 -21.72 8.43
CA SER A 334 -0.37 -22.14 9.61
C SER A 334 -0.69 -23.60 9.92
N VAL A 335 0.34 -24.36 10.30
CA VAL A 335 0.15 -25.74 10.77
C VAL A 335 -0.82 -25.76 11.96
N THR A 336 -0.68 -24.79 12.88
CA THR A 336 -1.55 -24.66 14.05
C THR A 336 -3.03 -24.55 13.66
N GLN A 337 -3.36 -23.80 12.61
CA GLN A 337 -4.74 -23.70 12.12
C GLN A 337 -5.28 -25.04 11.59
N ASN A 338 -4.45 -25.78 10.83
CA ASN A 338 -4.84 -27.08 10.29
C ASN A 338 -5.09 -28.11 11.40
N TYR A 339 -4.29 -28.07 12.48
CA TYR A 339 -4.40 -28.98 13.63
C TYR A 339 -5.32 -28.47 14.76
N SER A 340 -5.84 -27.25 14.69
CA SER A 340 -6.73 -26.70 15.73
C SER A 340 -8.02 -27.51 15.90
N SER A 341 -8.52 -28.10 14.81
CA SER A 341 -9.73 -28.95 14.85
C SER A 341 -9.43 -30.40 15.26
N HIS A 342 -8.23 -30.90 14.97
CA HIS A 342 -7.83 -32.28 15.22
C HIS A 342 -6.37 -32.35 15.70
N PRO A 343 -6.09 -32.00 16.97
CA PRO A 343 -4.73 -32.06 17.48
C PRO A 343 -4.19 -33.50 17.47
N PRO A 344 -2.86 -33.72 17.43
CA PRO A 344 -2.29 -35.06 17.41
C PRO A 344 -2.61 -35.85 18.69
N ARG A 345 -2.75 -37.17 18.56
CA ARG A 345 -2.96 -38.07 19.71
C ARG A 345 -1.65 -38.34 20.42
N VAL A 346 -1.65 -38.25 21.75
CA VAL A 346 -0.43 -38.43 22.57
C VAL A 346 0.16 -39.83 22.46
N GLY A 347 -0.71 -40.85 22.41
CA GLY A 347 -0.30 -42.26 22.37
C GLY A 347 0.39 -42.67 21.07
N SER A 348 0.05 -42.06 19.93
CA SER A 348 0.55 -42.46 18.60
C SER A 348 1.59 -41.51 18.00
N THR A 349 1.75 -40.31 18.56
CA THR A 349 2.60 -39.27 17.97
C THR A 349 3.89 -39.13 18.75
N ALA A 350 5.05 -39.17 18.11
CA ALA A 350 6.34 -38.88 18.76
C ALA A 350 6.42 -37.42 19.24
N VAL A 351 7.36 -37.08 20.13
CA VAL A 351 7.46 -35.72 20.70
C VAL A 351 7.68 -34.68 19.59
N GLU A 352 8.50 -35.04 18.61
CA GLU A 352 8.85 -34.24 17.43
C GLU A 352 7.61 -33.92 16.58
N GLY A 353 6.60 -34.80 16.58
CA GLY A 353 5.33 -34.59 15.86
C GLY A 353 4.42 -33.53 16.49
N PHE A 354 4.83 -32.92 17.60
CA PHE A 354 4.16 -31.76 18.20
C PHE A 354 4.94 -30.45 17.98
N LEU A 355 6.12 -30.50 17.35
CA LEU A 355 7.01 -29.35 17.18
C LEU A 355 7.18 -29.04 15.70
N PHE A 356 6.66 -27.90 15.26
CA PHE A 356 6.72 -27.47 13.88
C PHE A 356 7.49 -26.16 13.75
N GLU A 357 8.29 -26.06 12.69
CA GLU A 357 8.82 -24.78 12.24
C GLU A 357 7.72 -23.96 11.57
N ASN A 358 7.95 -22.66 11.44
CA ASN A 358 7.04 -21.73 10.79
C ASN A 358 6.71 -22.20 9.36
N SER A 359 5.42 -22.46 9.07
CA SER A 359 4.99 -22.91 7.73
C SER A 359 4.53 -21.78 6.81
N LEU A 360 4.61 -20.52 7.25
CA LEU A 360 4.03 -19.39 6.54
C LEU A 360 4.99 -18.88 5.45
N GLU A 361 4.50 -18.88 4.21
CA GLU A 361 5.22 -18.32 3.08
C GLU A 361 4.95 -16.83 2.97
N VAL A 362 5.88 -16.07 3.55
CA VAL A 362 5.77 -14.62 3.74
C VAL A 362 5.72 -13.88 2.40
N CYS A 363 4.69 -13.07 2.20
CA CYS A 363 4.54 -12.15 1.07
C CYS A 363 3.79 -10.87 1.48
N ILE A 364 3.89 -9.82 0.67
CA ILE A 364 3.09 -8.60 0.85
C ILE A 364 1.74 -8.79 0.15
N SER A 365 0.66 -8.33 0.80
CA SER A 365 -0.73 -8.40 0.32
C SER A 365 -0.82 -8.18 -1.21
N PRO A 366 -1.16 -9.22 -2.00
CA PRO A 366 -1.32 -9.05 -3.42
C PRO A 366 -2.66 -8.37 -3.66
N THR A 367 -2.58 -7.24 -4.32
CA THR A 367 -3.72 -6.70 -5.06
C THR A 367 -3.48 -6.91 -6.54
N GLN A 368 -4.55 -7.17 -7.27
CA GLN A 368 -4.47 -6.96 -8.71
C GLN A 368 -4.35 -5.45 -8.92
N PRO A 369 -3.22 -4.95 -9.46
CA PRO A 369 -3.16 -3.55 -9.84
C PRO A 369 -4.25 -3.29 -10.87
N ILE A 370 -4.79 -2.08 -10.87
CA ILE A 370 -5.71 -1.68 -11.91
C ILE A 370 -4.96 -1.69 -13.22
N LYS A 371 -5.60 -2.23 -14.26
CA LYS A 371 -5.06 -2.13 -15.61
C LYS A 371 -5.12 -0.66 -16.00
N PHE A 372 -3.97 0.01 -16.04
CA PHE A 372 -3.81 1.39 -16.51
C PHE A 372 -4.44 1.65 -17.89
N GLU A 373 -4.69 0.59 -18.67
CA GLU A 373 -5.39 0.59 -19.96
C GLU A 373 -6.76 1.31 -19.90
N GLU A 374 -7.49 1.25 -18.78
CA GLU A 374 -8.77 1.96 -18.61
C GLU A 374 -8.57 3.44 -18.23
N GLU A 375 -7.57 3.76 -17.41
CA GLU A 375 -7.27 5.14 -16.98
C GLU A 375 -6.71 6.00 -18.11
N HIS A 376 -5.95 5.40 -19.04
CA HIS A 376 -5.49 6.10 -20.23
C HIS A 376 -6.65 6.70 -21.03
N ARG A 377 -7.83 6.05 -21.06
CA ARG A 377 -9.02 6.59 -21.72
C ARG A 377 -9.65 7.75 -20.93
N MET A 378 -9.59 7.73 -19.61
CA MET A 378 -10.10 8.81 -18.77
C MET A 378 -9.22 10.07 -18.84
N LEU A 379 -7.90 9.88 -18.92
CA LEU A 379 -6.91 10.95 -18.97
C LEU A 379 -6.63 11.47 -20.38
N SER A 380 -7.09 10.75 -21.40
CA SER A 380 -6.97 11.15 -22.79
C SER A 380 -8.27 11.83 -23.23
N PRO A 381 -8.21 13.04 -23.81
CA PRO A 381 -9.38 13.66 -24.41
C PRO A 381 -10.11 12.67 -25.35
N GLN A 382 -11.43 12.59 -25.19
CA GLN A 382 -12.28 11.81 -26.09
C GLN A 382 -12.78 12.74 -27.20
N LEU A 383 -12.34 12.49 -28.43
CA LEU A 383 -12.73 13.19 -29.64
C LEU A 383 -14.13 12.72 -30.04
N ASN A 384 -15.13 13.38 -29.45
CA ASN A 384 -16.54 13.10 -29.73
C ASN A 384 -17.04 13.81 -31.00
N HIS A 385 -16.28 14.79 -31.53
CA HIS A 385 -16.60 15.45 -32.79
C HIS A 385 -16.44 14.47 -33.95
N SER A 386 -17.43 14.37 -34.84
CA SER A 386 -17.43 13.44 -35.98
C SER A 386 -16.15 13.52 -36.79
N ASP A 387 -15.68 14.74 -37.02
CA ASP A 387 -14.51 14.98 -37.88
C ASP A 387 -13.20 14.52 -37.24
N TYR A 388 -13.08 14.67 -35.92
CA TYR A 388 -11.85 14.36 -35.19
C TYR A 388 -11.83 12.95 -34.60
N LYS A 389 -12.98 12.25 -34.56
CA LYS A 389 -13.09 10.92 -33.95
C LYS A 389 -12.08 9.91 -34.50
N GLN A 390 -11.76 10.01 -35.79
CA GLN A 390 -10.76 9.16 -36.46
C GLN A 390 -9.33 9.36 -35.92
N LEU A 391 -9.04 10.50 -35.30
CA LEU A 391 -7.74 10.84 -34.68
C LEU A 391 -7.63 10.35 -33.24
N GLN A 392 -8.64 9.66 -32.68
CA GLN A 392 -8.60 9.18 -31.29
C GLN A 392 -7.39 8.26 -31.02
N PHE A 393 -6.92 7.52 -32.03
CA PHE A 393 -5.72 6.69 -31.89
C PHE A 393 -4.47 7.52 -31.55
N ALA A 394 -4.40 8.75 -32.06
CA ALA A 394 -3.27 9.66 -31.86
C ALA A 394 -3.23 10.20 -30.43
N ILE A 395 -4.39 10.24 -29.76
CA ILE A 395 -4.50 10.58 -28.34
C ILE A 395 -4.29 9.34 -27.47
N ASN A 396 -4.85 8.19 -27.85
CA ASN A 396 -4.82 6.98 -27.02
C ASN A 396 -3.43 6.36 -26.84
N SER A 397 -2.45 6.70 -27.68
CA SER A 397 -1.11 6.10 -27.67
C SER A 397 -0.04 7.12 -28.02
N THR A 398 1.22 6.78 -27.79
CA THR A 398 2.42 7.46 -28.32
C THR A 398 3.28 6.50 -29.16
N GLY A 399 2.77 5.29 -29.40
CA GLY A 399 3.50 4.18 -30.01
C GLY A 399 3.50 4.19 -31.54
N PHE A 400 2.83 5.15 -32.19
CA PHE A 400 2.79 5.29 -33.64
C PHE A 400 3.94 6.16 -34.15
N ILE A 401 4.24 6.04 -35.44
CA ILE A 401 5.16 6.92 -36.18
C ILE A 401 4.36 7.85 -37.09
N GLN A 402 4.98 8.94 -37.55
CA GLN A 402 4.31 9.91 -38.43
C GLN A 402 3.76 9.28 -39.72
N ASN A 403 4.45 8.29 -40.29
CA ASN A 403 3.96 7.56 -41.47
C ASN A 403 2.65 6.80 -41.20
N ASP A 404 2.41 6.36 -39.95
CA ASP A 404 1.12 5.73 -39.58
C ASP A 404 -0.01 6.76 -39.64
N VAL A 405 0.27 8.02 -39.32
CA VAL A 405 -0.71 9.12 -39.39
C VAL A 405 -1.00 9.47 -40.84
N ILE A 406 0.05 9.58 -41.67
CA ILE A 406 -0.08 9.86 -43.11
C ILE A 406 -0.84 8.74 -43.81
N ALA A 407 -0.54 7.47 -43.50
CA ALA A 407 -1.26 6.32 -44.05
C ALA A 407 -2.76 6.32 -43.70
N LYS A 408 -3.16 7.03 -42.64
CA LYS A 408 -4.55 7.19 -42.21
C LYS A 408 -5.23 8.44 -42.75
N LEU A 409 -4.58 9.23 -43.62
CA LEU A 409 -5.19 10.38 -44.28
C LEU A 409 -6.45 10.01 -45.07
N SER A 410 -6.57 8.77 -45.54
CA SER A 410 -7.80 8.26 -46.16
C SER A 410 -9.02 8.32 -45.24
N ASN A 411 -8.80 8.41 -43.92
CA ASN A 411 -9.85 8.52 -42.90
C ASN A 411 -10.11 9.98 -42.50
N CYS A 412 -9.47 10.96 -43.14
CA CYS A 412 -9.70 12.37 -42.88
C CYS A 412 -11.13 12.75 -43.28
N SER A 413 -11.86 13.42 -42.38
CA SER A 413 -13.16 14.00 -42.72
C SER A 413 -12.98 15.08 -43.78
N LEU A 414 -14.00 15.28 -44.62
CA LEU A 414 -14.01 16.33 -45.64
C LEU A 414 -13.96 17.74 -45.02
N GLU A 415 -14.39 17.88 -43.77
CA GLU A 415 -14.39 19.14 -43.02
C GLU A 415 -13.01 19.52 -42.44
N ILE A 416 -12.09 18.55 -42.31
CA ILE A 416 -10.73 18.79 -41.80
C ILE A 416 -9.75 18.85 -42.96
N GLN A 417 -8.84 19.83 -42.92
CA GLN A 417 -7.78 19.91 -43.90
C GLN A 417 -6.77 18.76 -43.69
N PRO A 418 -6.29 18.07 -44.75
CA PRO A 418 -5.32 16.98 -44.62
C PRO A 418 -4.08 17.37 -43.79
N LYS A 419 -3.63 18.62 -43.92
CA LYS A 419 -2.53 19.18 -43.12
C LYS A 419 -2.85 19.19 -41.62
N GLU A 420 -4.04 19.65 -41.26
CA GLU A 420 -4.52 19.67 -39.86
C GLU A 420 -4.63 18.25 -39.29
N PHE A 421 -5.12 17.28 -40.08
CA PHE A 421 -5.17 15.88 -39.69
C PHE A 421 -3.78 15.32 -39.37
N VAL A 422 -2.79 15.59 -40.23
CA VAL A 422 -1.41 15.14 -40.03
C VAL A 422 -0.76 15.84 -38.84
N GLU A 423 -0.92 17.15 -38.71
CA GLU A 423 -0.37 17.93 -37.59
C GLU A 423 -0.91 17.44 -36.24
N PHE A 424 -2.25 17.35 -36.12
CA PHE A 424 -2.89 16.86 -34.91
C PHE A 424 -2.48 15.41 -34.63
N GLY A 425 -2.58 14.54 -35.62
CA GLY A 425 -2.28 13.12 -35.49
C GLY A 425 -0.82 12.86 -35.13
N SER A 426 0.11 13.71 -35.59
CA SER A 426 1.54 13.55 -35.34
C SER A 426 2.02 14.17 -34.03
N PHE A 427 1.21 15.02 -33.38
CA PHE A 427 1.59 15.81 -32.21
C PHE A 427 2.22 14.98 -31.08
N ARG A 428 1.72 13.76 -30.84
CA ARG A 428 2.19 12.87 -29.78
C ARG A 428 3.25 11.84 -30.20
N SER A 429 3.74 11.90 -31.44
CA SER A 429 4.79 10.97 -31.92
C SER A 429 6.15 11.24 -31.27
N GLY A 430 6.33 12.40 -30.63
CA GLY A 430 7.54 12.76 -29.88
C GLY A 430 8.81 12.60 -30.73
N HIS A 431 9.79 11.82 -30.24
CA HIS A 431 11.06 11.56 -30.93
C HIS A 431 10.90 10.77 -32.25
N ARG A 432 9.69 10.33 -32.60
CA ARG A 432 9.37 9.58 -33.82
C ARG A 432 8.76 10.44 -34.93
N LEU A 433 8.77 11.76 -34.74
CA LEU A 433 8.50 12.72 -35.81
C LEU A 433 9.59 12.59 -36.88
N GLN A 434 9.18 12.30 -38.11
CA GLN A 434 10.05 12.38 -39.27
C GLN A 434 9.96 13.80 -39.82
N TRP A 435 11.07 14.52 -39.74
CA TRP A 435 11.16 15.82 -40.37
C TRP A 435 10.96 15.62 -41.88
N TRP A 436 10.09 16.43 -42.48
CA TRP A 436 9.88 16.40 -43.92
C TRP A 436 11.22 16.71 -44.60
N ASN A 437 11.72 15.74 -45.38
CA ASN A 437 12.90 15.93 -46.22
C ASN A 437 12.57 16.78 -47.44
#